data_AF-A0A1Q3SUF0-F1
#
_entry.id   AF-A0A1Q3SUF0-F1
#
_cell.length_a   1.000
_cell.length_b   1.000
_cell.length_c   1.000
_cell.angle_alpha   90.00
_cell.angle_beta   90.00
_cell.angle_gamma   90.00
#
_symmetry.space_group_name_H-M   'P 1'
#
loop_
_entity.id
_entity.type
_entity.pdbx_description
1 polymer ?
#
loop_
_entity_poly.entity_id
_entity_poly.type
_entity_poly.pdbx_seq_one_letter_code
_entity_poly.pdbx_strand_id
1 'polypeptide(L)'
;MPATGVAVTLRDASGEAIAEAVTDADGRAGLGPELLQPGTYALTFDTGAYFAAHGTDCFYPSVTVDFTITDARHYHVPLLLSPFAYSTYRGS
;
A
#
# COMPACT_ATOMS: atom_id res chain seq x y z
N MET A 1 10.55 -13.37 -0.04
CA MET A 1 9.20 -13.96 0.13
C MET A 1 8.20 -12.83 0.10
N PRO A 2 6.93 -13.06 -0.31
CA PRO A 2 5.90 -12.04 -0.21
C PRO A 2 5.68 -11.59 1.24
N ALA A 3 5.32 -10.32 1.44
CA ALA A 3 5.04 -9.77 2.75
C ALA A 3 3.55 -9.96 3.07
N THR A 4 3.24 -11.01 3.83
CA THR A 4 1.88 -11.36 4.26
C THR A 4 1.52 -10.64 5.56
N GLY A 5 0.25 -10.23 5.71
CA GLY A 5 -0.22 -9.62 6.95
C GLY A 5 0.09 -8.13 7.09
N VAL A 6 0.51 -7.45 6.01
CA VAL A 6 0.76 -6.00 6.02
C VAL A 6 -0.60 -5.30 5.93
N ALA A 7 -0.92 -4.46 6.91
CA ALA A 7 -2.09 -3.59 6.84
C ALA A 7 -1.87 -2.49 5.80
N VAL A 8 -2.88 -2.24 4.97
CA VAL A 8 -2.86 -1.24 3.91
C VAL A 8 -4.13 -0.42 3.96
N THR A 9 -4.00 0.90 3.93
CA THR A 9 -5.12 1.85 3.89
C THR A 9 -5.05 2.69 2.62
N LEU A 10 -6.18 2.82 1.92
CA LEU A 10 -6.37 3.75 0.81
C LEU A 10 -7.09 5.00 1.32
N ARG A 11 -6.52 6.17 1.04
CA ARG A 11 -7.12 7.48 1.32
C ARG A 11 -7.35 8.28 0.06
N ASP A 12 -8.40 9.08 0.06
CA ASP A 12 -8.66 10.07 -0.98
C ASP A 12 -7.86 11.36 -0.76
N ALA A 13 -8.04 12.34 -1.66
CA ALA A 13 -7.33 13.63 -1.61
C ALA A 13 -7.66 14.48 -0.38
N SER A 14 -8.77 14.20 0.33
CA SER A 14 -9.11 14.87 1.60
C SER A 14 -8.42 14.23 2.81
N GLY A 15 -7.80 13.06 2.61
CA GLY A 15 -7.21 12.24 3.66
C GLY A 15 -8.22 11.29 4.32
N GLU A 16 -9.46 11.22 3.84
CA GLU A 16 -10.46 10.26 4.33
C GLU A 16 -10.06 8.83 3.92
N ALA A 17 -10.15 7.88 4.86
CA ALA A 17 -9.91 6.47 4.57
C ALA A 17 -11.13 5.90 3.86
N ILE A 18 -10.92 5.45 2.61
CA ILE A 18 -12.00 4.96 1.75
C ILE A 18 -11.94 3.44 1.54
N ALA A 19 -10.82 2.79 1.86
CA ALA A 19 -10.70 1.34 1.92
C ALA A 19 -9.53 0.90 2.81
N GLU A 20 -9.65 -0.31 3.37
CA GLU A 20 -8.61 -0.97 4.15
C GLU A 20 -8.51 -2.45 3.74
N ALA A 21 -7.31 -3.00 3.81
CA ALA A 21 -7.05 -4.40 3.51
C ALA A 21 -5.80 -4.90 4.25
N VAL A 22 -5.60 -6.21 4.21
CA VAL A 22 -4.39 -6.87 4.71
C VAL A 22 -3.84 -7.74 3.60
N THR A 23 -2.53 -7.72 3.38
CA THR A 23 -1.91 -8.52 2.32
C THR A 23 -2.05 -10.02 2.58
N ASP A 24 -2.41 -10.76 1.53
CA ASP A 24 -2.61 -12.22 1.56
C ASP A 24 -1.28 -13.02 1.55
N ALA A 25 -1.39 -14.34 1.39
CA ALA A 25 -0.24 -15.26 1.33
C ALA A 25 0.71 -14.97 0.15
N ASP A 26 0.23 -14.29 -0.90
CA ASP A 26 1.01 -13.86 -2.06
C ASP A 26 1.48 -12.40 -1.93
N GLY A 27 1.24 -11.76 -0.78
CA GLY A 27 1.63 -10.38 -0.49
C GLY A 27 0.76 -9.34 -1.22
N ARG A 28 -0.46 -9.70 -1.61
CA ARG A 28 -1.37 -8.85 -2.40
C ARG A 28 -2.56 -8.39 -1.58
N ALA A 29 -3.06 -7.21 -1.91
CA ALA A 29 -4.30 -6.68 -1.35
C ALA A 29 -5.05 -5.89 -2.45
N GLY A 30 -6.31 -6.24 -2.70
CA GLY A 30 -7.20 -5.43 -3.53
C GLY A 30 -7.88 -4.36 -2.67
N LEU A 31 -7.79 -3.09 -3.07
CA LEU A 31 -8.34 -1.96 -2.34
C LEU A 31 -9.20 -1.07 -3.24
N GLY A 32 -10.25 -0.51 -2.65
CA GLY A 32 -11.18 0.45 -3.26
C GLY A 32 -12.51 -0.17 -3.70
N PRO A 33 -13.50 0.67 -4.05
CA PRO A 33 -14.62 0.24 -4.88
C PRO A 33 -14.10 -0.22 -6.26
N GLU A 34 -14.91 -0.98 -7.00
CA GLU A 34 -14.57 -1.49 -8.34
C GLU A 34 -14.06 -0.39 -9.30
N LEU A 35 -14.48 0.87 -9.08
CA LEU A 35 -14.06 2.04 -9.84
C LEU A 35 -13.78 3.23 -8.91
N LEU A 36 -12.54 3.72 -8.92
CA LEU A 36 -12.15 4.99 -8.31
C LEU A 36 -12.35 6.14 -9.32
N GLN A 37 -12.82 7.28 -8.85
CA GLN A 37 -12.92 8.48 -9.69
C GLN A 37 -11.52 9.04 -9.98
N PRO A 38 -11.29 9.70 -11.13
CA PRO A 38 -10.04 10.40 -11.39
C PRO A 38 -9.71 11.39 -10.26
N GLY A 39 -8.47 11.37 -9.79
CA GLY A 39 -8.06 12.14 -8.62
C GLY A 39 -6.75 11.65 -8.02
N THR A 40 -6.35 12.30 -6.93
CA THR A 40 -5.16 11.90 -6.14
C THR A 40 -5.59 11.04 -4.97
N TYR A 41 -4.83 9.98 -4.72
CA TYR A 41 -5.03 9.03 -3.64
C TYR A 41 -3.70 8.70 -2.98
N ALA A 42 -3.77 8.16 -1.77
CA ALA A 42 -2.62 7.69 -1.01
C ALA A 42 -2.84 6.25 -0.53
N LEU A 43 -1.85 5.38 -0.76
CA LEU A 43 -1.77 4.05 -0.15
C LEU A 43 -0.74 4.08 0.98
N THR A 44 -1.17 3.76 2.20
CA THR A 44 -0.28 3.64 3.37
C THR A 44 -0.13 2.18 3.75
N PHE A 45 1.11 1.69 3.77
CA PHE A 45 1.50 0.36 4.21
C PHE A 45 2.08 0.44 5.63
N ASP A 46 1.56 -0.36 6.56
CA ASP A 46 2.05 -0.42 7.95
C ASP A 46 3.30 -1.31 8.07
N THR A 47 4.40 -0.80 7.52
CA THR A 47 5.69 -1.52 7.48
C THR A 47 6.32 -1.68 8.84
N GLY A 48 6.12 -0.71 9.74
CA GLY A 48 6.65 -0.72 11.09
C GLY A 48 6.04 -1.87 11.91
N ALA A 49 4.71 -1.97 11.94
CA ALA A 49 4.04 -3.07 12.64
C ALA A 49 4.41 -4.43 12.03
N TYR A 50 4.49 -4.52 10.69
CA TYR A 50 4.90 -5.73 10.01
C TYR A 50 6.29 -6.22 10.46
N PHE A 51 7.32 -5.38 10.41
CA PHE A 51 8.67 -5.80 10.79
C PHE A 51 8.81 -6.04 12.30
N ALA A 52 8.11 -5.27 13.14
CA ALA A 52 8.08 -5.49 14.58
C ALA A 52 7.52 -6.87 14.94
N ALA A 53 6.44 -7.31 14.28
CA ALA A 53 5.87 -8.65 14.47
C ALA A 53 6.84 -9.78 14.06
N HIS A 54 7.83 -9.48 13.22
CA HIS A 54 8.87 -10.41 12.78
C HIS A 54 10.20 -10.21 13.53
N GLY A 55 10.21 -9.44 14.63
CA GLY A 55 11.41 -9.22 15.45
C GLY A 55 12.56 -8.54 14.69
N THR A 56 12.24 -7.73 13.68
CA THR A 56 13.22 -7.04 12.84
C THR A 56 13.08 -5.52 13.01
N ASP A 57 14.20 -4.84 13.25
CA ASP A 57 14.20 -3.38 13.28
C ASP A 57 13.93 -2.82 11.88
N CYS A 58 13.04 -1.83 11.79
CA CYS A 58 12.69 -1.15 10.55
C CYS A 58 12.91 0.35 10.70
N PHE A 59 13.48 0.97 9.66
CA PHE A 59 13.66 2.42 9.60
C PHE A 59 12.37 3.17 9.28
N TYR A 60 11.40 2.49 8.65
CA TYR A 60 10.16 3.10 8.19
C TYR A 60 8.98 2.68 9.08
N PRO A 61 8.42 3.59 9.90
CA PRO A 61 7.23 3.28 10.69
C PRO A 61 6.02 2.96 9.79
N SER A 62 5.95 3.60 8.62
CA SER A 62 5.02 3.27 7.54
C SER A 62 5.60 3.75 6.21
N VAL A 63 5.05 3.28 5.10
CA VAL A 63 5.33 3.80 3.76
C VAL A 63 4.03 4.29 3.14
N THR A 64 3.96 5.57 2.80
CA THR A 64 2.83 6.15 2.05
C THR A 64 3.26 6.43 0.61
N VAL A 65 2.45 5.99 -0.34
CA VAL A 65 2.63 6.24 -1.77
C VAL A 65 1.46 7.07 -2.27
N ASP A 66 1.73 8.32 -2.62
CA ASP A 66 0.79 9.20 -3.30
C ASP A 66 0.79 8.93 -4.81
N PHE A 67 -0.39 8.83 -5.42
CA PHE A 67 -0.53 8.59 -6.86
C PHE A 67 -1.80 9.20 -7.43
N THR A 68 -1.81 9.39 -8.74
CA THR A 68 -2.95 9.96 -9.47
C THR A 68 -3.62 8.89 -10.34
N ILE A 69 -4.93 8.80 -10.20
CA ILE A 69 -5.82 8.05 -11.10
C ILE A 69 -6.35 9.01 -12.16
N THR A 70 -6.27 8.60 -13.42
CA THR A 70 -6.68 9.41 -14.58
C THR A 70 -7.75 8.72 -15.42
N ASP A 71 -7.91 7.41 -15.27
CA ASP A 71 -8.87 6.60 -16.00
C ASP A 71 -9.45 5.49 -15.11
N ALA A 72 -10.44 4.78 -15.66
CA ALA A 72 -11.17 3.70 -15.00
C ALA A 72 -10.43 2.34 -15.05
N ARG A 73 -9.10 2.32 -15.19
CA ARG A 73 -8.33 1.06 -15.29
C ARG A 73 -7.96 0.53 -13.91
N HIS A 74 -7.52 -0.73 -13.89
CA HIS A 74 -6.86 -1.30 -12.71
C HIS A 74 -5.49 -0.64 -12.52
N TYR A 75 -5.21 -0.19 -11.30
CA TYR A 75 -3.91 0.34 -10.91
C TYR A 75 -3.22 -0.66 -9.99
N HIS A 76 -2.02 -1.07 -10.37
CA HIS A 76 -1.16 -1.92 -9.55
C HIS A 76 -0.01 -1.08 -9.01
N VAL A 77 0.14 -1.01 -7.68
CA VAL A 77 1.18 -0.22 -7.01
C VAL A 77 2.01 -1.15 -6.10
N PRO A 78 3.06 -1.80 -6.63
CA PRO A 78 3.88 -2.71 -5.83
C PRO A 78 4.77 -1.97 -4.83
N LEU A 79 5.03 -2.58 -3.68
CA LEU A 79 6.04 -2.15 -2.73
C LEU A 79 7.11 -3.25 -2.58
N LEU A 80 8.32 -2.98 -3.07
CA LEU A 80 9.50 -3.80 -2.82
C LEU A 80 10.12 -3.32 -1.51
N LEU A 81 9.99 -4.12 -0.45
CA LEU A 81 10.27 -3.70 0.91
C LEU A 81 11.47 -4.43 1.51
N SER A 82 12.39 -3.67 2.10
CA SER A 82 13.40 -4.14 3.04
C SER A 82 13.37 -3.24 4.28
N PRO A 83 13.99 -3.64 5.40
CA PRO A 83 13.88 -2.87 6.64
C PRO A 83 14.48 -1.45 6.55
N PHE A 84 15.40 -1.21 5.60
CA PHE A 84 16.16 0.05 5.45
C PHE A 84 16.14 0.64 4.03
N ALA A 85 15.40 0.03 3.11
CA ALA A 85 15.14 0.57 1.78
C ALA A 85 13.80 0.06 1.25
N TYR A 86 13.13 0.86 0.44
CA TYR A 86 12.01 0.39 -0.37
C TYR A 86 12.06 0.99 -1.77
N SER A 87 11.34 0.37 -2.69
CA SER A 87 11.02 0.98 -3.98
C SER A 87 9.57 0.70 -4.36
N THR A 88 8.99 1.62 -5.11
CA THR A 88 7.61 1.55 -5.60
C THR A 88 7.56 2.04 -7.04
N TYR A 89 6.54 1.62 -7.78
CA TYR A 89 6.30 2.01 -9.17
C TYR A 89 4.85 1.73 -9.56
N ARG A 90 4.42 2.23 -10.72
CA ARG A 90 3.15 1.81 -11.34
C ARG A 90 3.37 0.53 -12.13
N GLY A 91 2.78 -0.57 -11.66
CA GLY A 91 2.72 -1.83 -12.38
C GLY A 91 1.71 -1.81 -13.51
N SER A 92 1.76 -2.85 -14.36
CA SER A 92 0.76 -3.14 -15.40
C SER A 92 -0.50 -3.75 -14.83
#